data_AF-A0A1C4XWG2-F1
#
_entry.id   AF-A0A1C4XWG2-F1
#
_cell.length_a   1.000
_cell.length_b   1.000
_cell.length_c   1.000
_cell.angle_alpha   90.00
_cell.angle_beta   90.00
_cell.angle_gamma   90.00
#
_symmetry.space_group_name_H-M   'P 1'
#
loop_
_entity.id
_entity.type
_entity.pdbx_description
1 polymer ?
#
loop_
_entity_poly.entity_id
_entity_poly.type
_entity_poly.pdbx_seq_one_letter_code
_entity_poly.pdbx_strand_id
1 'polypeptide(L)'
;MWQAAGVTPSRQRPVADVSRGPQDAACACPCCGYLTLGERGGYEICDVCFWEDDGQDDHDAAHVRGGPNRNLSLLDARRNFAKYGASDPKDLKHVRPPRPDEHP
;
A
#
# COMPACT_ATOMS: atom_id res chain seq x y z
N MET A 1 -57.67 -11.43 -37.00
CA MET A 1 -57.06 -11.35 -38.34
C MET A 1 -56.20 -10.10 -38.40
N TRP A 2 -54.94 -10.26 -38.82
CA TRP A 2 -53.92 -9.24 -39.15
C TRP A 2 -53.26 -8.53 -37.95
N GLN A 3 -52.04 -8.91 -37.57
CA GLN A 3 -50.71 -8.69 -38.20
C GLN A 3 -50.05 -7.45 -37.57
N ALA A 4 -48.89 -7.61 -36.95
CA ALA A 4 -47.67 -6.88 -37.31
C ALA A 4 -46.51 -7.30 -36.41
N ALA A 5 -45.40 -7.65 -37.08
CA ALA A 5 -44.11 -7.97 -36.52
C ALA A 5 -43.38 -6.75 -35.95
N GLY A 6 -42.41 -7.01 -35.07
CA GLY A 6 -41.27 -6.11 -34.84
C GLY A 6 -41.01 -5.82 -33.37
N VAL A 7 -40.02 -6.50 -32.77
CA VAL A 7 -39.38 -6.01 -31.54
C VAL A 7 -37.85 -6.23 -31.61
N THR A 8 -37.21 -5.15 -32.07
CA THR A 8 -35.97 -4.47 -31.64
C THR A 8 -34.63 -5.22 -31.49
N PRO A 9 -33.51 -4.59 -31.92
CA PRO A 9 -32.16 -5.13 -31.74
C PRO A 9 -31.79 -5.21 -30.25
N SER A 10 -31.02 -6.25 -29.89
CA SER A 10 -30.57 -6.47 -28.51
C SER A 10 -29.85 -5.24 -27.99
N ARG A 11 -30.31 -4.70 -26.85
CA ARG A 11 -29.55 -3.72 -26.07
C ARG A 11 -28.24 -4.38 -25.65
N GLN A 12 -27.17 -4.15 -26.41
CA GLN A 12 -25.83 -4.36 -25.90
C GLN A 12 -25.69 -3.43 -24.69
N ARG A 13 -25.49 -4.04 -23.51
CA ARG A 13 -25.17 -3.29 -22.30
C ARG A 13 -23.85 -2.56 -22.57
N PRO A 14 -23.75 -1.25 -22.34
CA PRO A 14 -22.44 -0.61 -22.38
C PRO A 14 -21.56 -1.32 -21.37
N VAL A 15 -20.40 -1.82 -21.83
CA VAL A 15 -19.33 -2.22 -20.93
C VAL A 15 -19.05 -1.00 -20.05
N ALA A 16 -19.15 -1.18 -18.73
CA ALA A 16 -18.81 -0.11 -17.81
C ALA A 16 -17.38 0.32 -18.14
N ASP A 17 -17.22 1.61 -18.44
CA ASP A 17 -15.91 2.24 -18.51
C ASP A 17 -15.23 1.99 -17.16
N VAL A 18 -14.28 1.05 -17.13
CA VAL A 18 -13.41 0.85 -15.97
C VAL A 18 -12.41 1.98 -16.04
N SER A 19 -12.87 3.18 -15.69
CA SER A 19 -12.01 4.31 -15.41
C SER A 19 -11.16 3.88 -14.22
N ARG A 20 -9.91 3.48 -14.50
CA ARG A 20 -8.90 3.24 -13.47
C ARG A 20 -8.85 4.51 -12.62
N GLY A 21 -9.03 4.38 -11.31
CA GLY A 21 -8.88 5.48 -10.37
C GLY A 21 -7.51 6.16 -10.51
N PRO A 22 -7.29 7.31 -9.84
CA PRO A 22 -6.07 8.08 -9.99
C PRO A 22 -4.87 7.17 -9.70
N GLN A 23 -3.94 7.11 -10.65
CA GLN A 23 -2.73 6.27 -10.58
C GLN A 23 -1.66 6.89 -9.65
N ASP A 24 -2.09 7.71 -8.68
CA ASP A 24 -1.24 8.57 -7.84
C ASP A 24 -1.63 8.50 -6.34
N ALA A 25 -2.45 7.53 -5.93
CA ALA A 25 -2.86 7.41 -4.53
C ALA A 25 -1.77 6.71 -3.70
N ALA A 26 -1.23 7.42 -2.70
CA ALA A 26 -0.23 6.87 -1.80
C ALA A 26 -0.77 5.64 -1.04
N CYS A 27 0.08 4.64 -0.89
CA CYS A 27 -0.16 3.41 -0.16
C CYS A 27 0.36 3.50 1.27
N ALA A 28 -0.35 2.85 2.20
CA ALA A 28 0.08 2.74 3.59
C ALA A 28 1.33 1.86 3.73
N CYS A 29 2.33 2.36 4.46
CA CYS A 29 3.49 1.56 4.82
C CYS A 29 3.08 0.39 5.73
N PRO A 30 3.50 -0.85 5.45
CA PRO A 30 3.10 -2.01 6.27
C PRO A 30 3.66 -1.97 7.70
N CYS A 31 4.69 -1.15 7.95
CA CYS A 31 5.31 -0.99 9.26
C CYS A 31 4.59 0.06 10.12
N CYS A 32 4.42 1.29 9.62
CA CYS A 32 3.90 2.41 10.43
C CYS A 32 2.47 2.84 10.10
N GLY A 33 1.92 2.39 8.97
CA GLY A 33 0.55 2.69 8.54
C GLY A 33 0.36 4.03 7.84
N TYR A 34 1.36 4.93 7.81
CA TYR A 34 1.26 6.20 7.10
C TYR A 34 1.32 6.03 5.57
N LEU A 35 0.63 6.91 4.84
CA LEU A 35 0.50 6.92 3.38
C LEU A 35 1.76 7.53 2.72
N THR A 36 2.88 6.82 2.78
CA THR A 36 4.18 7.33 2.29
C THR A 36 4.67 6.68 1.00
N LEU A 37 4.04 5.59 0.56
CA LEU A 37 4.54 4.78 -0.54
C LEU A 37 3.79 5.11 -1.84
N GLY A 38 4.45 5.15 -2.98
CA GLY A 38 3.81 5.24 -4.29
C GLY A 38 3.06 3.97 -4.67
N GLU A 39 3.60 2.80 -4.32
CA GLU A 39 2.97 1.50 -4.52
C GLU A 39 3.39 0.48 -3.45
N ARG A 40 2.61 -0.60 -3.30
CA ARG A 40 2.96 -1.71 -2.40
C ARG A 40 3.97 -2.65 -3.06
N GLY A 41 5.02 -3.00 -2.33
CA GLY A 41 6.09 -3.90 -2.80
C GLY A 41 7.03 -3.27 -3.83
N GLY A 42 7.04 -1.94 -3.95
CA GLY A 42 7.88 -1.18 -4.88
C GLY A 42 9.33 -0.97 -4.41
N TYR A 43 9.75 -1.58 -3.29
CA TYR A 43 11.06 -1.39 -2.64
C TYR A 43 11.33 0.06 -2.23
N GLU A 44 10.28 0.85 -2.03
CA GLU A 44 10.41 2.20 -1.50
C GLU A 44 10.67 2.17 0.01
N ILE A 45 11.50 3.11 0.48
CA ILE A 45 11.77 3.28 1.90
C ILE A 45 10.81 4.34 2.45
N CYS A 46 10.03 3.97 3.46
CA CYS A 46 9.12 4.89 4.14
C CYS A 46 9.91 5.99 4.88
N ASP A 47 9.69 7.26 4.56
CA ASP A 47 10.33 8.40 5.24
C ASP A 47 9.96 8.52 6.73
N VAL A 48 8.84 7.95 7.16
CA VAL A 48 8.32 8.08 8.53
C VAL A 48 8.94 7.04 9.48
N CYS A 49 9.19 5.83 9.01
CA CYS A 49 9.74 4.77 9.85
C CYS A 49 11.00 4.12 9.32
N PHE A 50 11.44 4.44 8.09
CA PHE A 50 12.62 3.88 7.43
C PHE A 50 12.54 2.36 7.15
N TRP A 51 11.34 1.81 6.96
CA TRP A 51 11.14 0.44 6.48
C TRP A 51 11.10 0.41 4.95
N GLU A 52 11.80 -0.53 4.31
CA GLU A 52 11.67 -0.79 2.86
C GLU A 52 10.48 -1.72 2.61
N ASP A 53 9.55 -1.32 1.74
CA ASP A 53 8.44 -2.17 1.34
C ASP A 53 8.85 -3.17 0.25
N ASP A 54 9.40 -4.30 0.69
CA ASP A 54 9.73 -5.48 -0.15
C ASP A 54 8.50 -6.39 -0.42
N GLY A 55 7.29 -5.92 -0.12
CA GLY A 55 6.04 -6.64 -0.26
C GLY A 55 5.74 -7.61 0.89
N GLN A 56 6.46 -7.53 2.00
CA GLN A 56 6.11 -8.24 3.24
C GLN A 56 4.82 -7.70 3.85
N ASP A 57 3.97 -8.60 4.36
CA ASP A 57 2.70 -8.22 5.00
C ASP A 57 2.30 -9.22 6.10
N ASP A 58 1.08 -9.14 6.61
CA ASP A 58 0.62 -9.90 7.78
C ASP A 58 0.85 -11.43 7.70
N HIS A 59 0.67 -12.01 6.52
CA HIS A 59 0.81 -13.45 6.30
C HIS A 59 2.24 -13.97 6.54
N ASP A 60 3.25 -13.10 6.48
CA ASP A 60 4.65 -13.45 6.66
C ASP A 60 5.41 -12.45 7.54
N ALA A 61 4.71 -11.62 8.32
CA ALA A 61 5.30 -10.52 9.09
C ALA A 61 6.33 -10.94 10.13
N ALA A 62 6.31 -12.21 10.58
CA ALA A 62 7.27 -12.75 11.54
C ALA A 62 8.56 -13.28 10.87
N HIS A 63 8.61 -13.36 9.54
CA HIS A 63 9.79 -13.84 8.82
C HIS A 63 10.80 -12.70 8.64
N VAL A 64 12.09 -13.02 8.74
CA VAL A 64 13.16 -12.08 8.40
C VAL A 64 13.53 -12.31 6.94
N ARG A 65 13.24 -11.33 6.08
CA ARG A 65 13.54 -11.40 4.63
C ARG A 65 14.95 -10.93 4.28
N GLY A 66 15.61 -10.15 5.15
CA GLY A 66 16.96 -9.67 4.89
C GLY A 66 17.00 -8.31 4.21
N GLY A 67 18.00 -8.10 3.35
CA GLY A 67 18.11 -6.90 2.52
C GLY A 67 18.31 -5.61 3.33
N PRO A 68 17.76 -4.48 2.85
CA PRO A 68 17.77 -3.19 3.55
C PRO A 68 17.12 -3.24 4.95
N ASN A 69 16.16 -4.14 5.15
CA ASN A 69 15.50 -4.40 6.45
C ASN A 69 16.36 -5.27 7.41
N ARG A 70 17.57 -5.67 7.01
CA ARG A 70 18.59 -6.39 7.82
C ARG A 70 18.05 -7.66 8.48
N ASN A 71 18.15 -7.78 9.80
CA ASN A 71 17.72 -8.94 10.57
C ASN A 71 16.36 -8.72 11.25
N LEU A 72 15.57 -7.75 10.79
CA LEU A 72 14.26 -7.46 11.32
C LEU A 72 13.17 -8.15 10.52
N SER A 73 12.17 -8.65 11.24
CA SER A 73 10.88 -9.00 10.68
C SER A 73 9.97 -7.76 10.66
N LEU A 74 8.96 -7.72 9.80
CA LEU A 74 7.96 -6.65 9.80
C LEU A 74 7.28 -6.52 11.18
N LEU A 75 7.05 -7.63 11.88
CA LEU A 75 6.50 -7.64 13.23
C LEU A 75 7.40 -6.90 14.23
N ASP A 76 8.72 -7.09 14.14
CA ASP A 76 9.67 -6.38 15.00
C ASP A 76 9.77 -4.90 14.62
N ALA A 77 9.72 -4.59 13.33
CA ALA A 77 9.68 -3.21 12.85
C ALA A 77 8.45 -2.45 13.35
N ARG A 78 7.26 -3.06 13.31
CA ARG A 78 6.02 -2.50 13.88
C ARG A 78 6.17 -2.21 15.38
N ARG A 79 6.75 -3.14 16.14
CA ARG A 79 7.02 -2.98 17.58
C ARG A 79 8.03 -1.85 17.85
N ASN A 80 9.08 -1.79 17.05
CA ASN A 80 10.09 -0.75 17.16
C ASN A 80 9.50 0.61 16.82
N PHE A 81 8.67 0.72 15.79
CA PHE A 81 8.02 1.97 15.44
C PHE A 81 7.13 2.46 16.57
N ALA A 82 6.30 1.58 17.15
CA ALA A 82 5.46 1.92 18.30
C ALA A 82 6.27 2.40 19.52
N LYS A 83 7.51 1.93 19.70
CA LYS A 83 8.35 2.27 20.85
C LYS A 83 9.29 3.46 20.62
N TYR A 84 9.82 3.61 19.41
CA TYR A 84 10.92 4.51 19.11
C TYR A 84 10.61 5.48 17.95
N GLY A 85 9.56 5.24 17.16
CA GLY A 85 9.26 6.02 15.96
C GLY A 85 10.07 5.64 14.71
N ALA A 86 10.80 4.52 14.74
CA ALA A 86 11.54 3.98 13.59
C ALA A 86 11.42 2.44 13.54
N SER A 87 11.54 1.85 12.36
CA SER A 87 11.53 0.40 12.12
C SER A 87 12.73 -0.29 12.77
N ASP A 88 13.91 0.35 12.72
CA ASP A 88 15.10 0.02 13.49
C ASP A 88 15.51 1.27 14.30
N PRO A 89 15.72 1.17 15.62
CA PRO A 89 16.24 2.28 16.43
C PRO A 89 17.56 2.88 15.90
N LYS A 90 18.36 2.12 15.14
CA LYS A 90 19.60 2.61 14.53
C LYS A 90 19.36 3.66 13.45
N ASP A 91 18.16 3.70 12.88
CA ASP A 91 17.81 4.55 11.74
C ASP A 91 17.02 5.80 12.16
N LEU A 92 16.97 6.12 13.46
CA LEU A 92 16.30 7.33 14.00
C LEU A 92 16.77 8.65 13.37
N LYS A 93 17.99 8.69 12.82
CA LYS A 93 18.51 9.88 12.12
C LYS A 93 17.95 10.06 10.70
N HIS A 94 17.23 9.08 10.19
CA HIS A 94 16.68 9.05 8.83
C HIS A 94 15.15 9.22 8.79
N VAL A 95 14.48 9.18 9.93
CA VAL A 95 13.02 9.35 10.01
C VAL A 95 12.62 10.82 10.14
N ARG A 96 11.40 11.14 9.68
CA ARG A 96 10.73 12.42 9.93
C ARG A 96 9.30 12.19 10.44
N PRO A 97 8.67 13.19 11.10
CA PRO A 97 7.23 13.14 11.34
C PRO A 97 6.44 12.99 10.03
N PRO A 98 5.26 12.35 10.08
CA PRO A 98 4.34 12.31 8.94
C PRO A 98 3.90 13.73 8.59
N ARG A 99 3.70 13.99 7.29
CA ARG A 99 3.05 15.20 6.78
C ARG A 99 1.53 15.09 6.96
N PRO A 100 0.79 16.21 6.99
CA PRO A 100 -0.66 16.19 7.15
C PRO A 100 -1.41 15.32 6.12
N ASP A 101 -0.89 15.22 4.90
CA ASP A 101 -1.43 14.43 3.79
C ASP A 101 -1.04 12.94 3.84
N GLU A 102 -0.16 12.53 4.76
CA GLU A 102 0.28 11.13 4.92
C GLU A 102 -0.52 10.37 5.98
N HIS A 103 -1.50 11.01 6.62
CA HIS A 103 -2.39 10.35 7.57
C HIS A 103 -3.49 9.57 6.82
N PRO A 104 -3.80 8.32 7.24
CA PRO A 104 -4.85 7.49 6.63
C PRO A 104 -6.26 8.08 6.70
#